data_AF-A0A951YER4-F1
#
_entry.id   AF-A0A951YER4-F1
#
_cell.length_a   1.000
_cell.length_b   1.000
_cell.length_c   1.000
_cell.angle_alpha   90.00
_cell.angle_beta   90.00
_cell.angle_gamma   90.00
#
_symmetry.space_group_name_H-M   'P 1'
#
loop_
_entity.id
_entity.type
_entity.pdbx_description
1 polymer ?
#
loop_
_entity_poly.entity_id
_entity_poly.type
_entity_poly.pdbx_seq_one_letter_code
_entity_poly.pdbx_strand_id
1 'polypeptide(L)'
;MIIFLLYTIVAWLANACLAKILYISIQPGQWMDKLFNWQNRLYNWDLAGQEFLAKAGGLCELCFSHFITFLSFWLYLFFMQHVLGYWITTPVSSIPAAWLINIIWYLAYVGIGTNLSLYFIHKLFQS
;
A
#
# COMPACT_ATOMS: atom_id res chain seq x y z
N MET A 1 15.61 -17.49 -0.05
CA MET A 1 14.98 -16.92 -1.27
C MET A 1 13.52 -17.33 -1.44
N ILE A 2 13.18 -18.63 -1.56
CA ILE A 2 11.77 -19.06 -1.76
C ILE A 2 10.84 -18.57 -0.63
N ILE A 3 11.24 -18.71 0.63
CA ILE A 3 10.46 -18.24 1.79
C ILE A 3 10.19 -16.73 1.70
N PHE A 4 11.20 -15.92 1.37
CA PHE A 4 11.06 -14.47 1.18
C PHE A 4 10.02 -14.13 0.10
N LEU A 5 10.08 -14.84 -1.04
CA LEU A 5 9.11 -14.66 -2.13
C LEU A 5 7.68 -15.05 -1.71
N LEU A 6 7.52 -16.14 -0.94
CA LEU A 6 6.22 -16.54 -0.40
C LEU A 6 5.65 -15.49 0.55
N TYR A 7 6.46 -14.96 1.48
CA TYR A 7 6.04 -13.86 2.35
C TYR A 7 5.70 -12.60 1.57
N THR A 8 6.42 -12.32 0.47
CA THR A 8 6.09 -11.18 -0.41
C THR A 8 4.69 -11.34 -1.02
N ILE A 9 4.37 -12.52 -1.54
CA ILE A 9 3.05 -12.79 -2.14
C ILE A 9 1.95 -12.64 -1.10
N VAL A 10 2.14 -13.21 0.09
CA VAL A 10 1.19 -13.09 1.20
C VAL A 10 1.05 -11.61 1.62
N ALA A 11 2.14 -10.86 1.69
CA ALA A 11 2.12 -9.45 2.02
C ALA A 11 1.36 -8.61 0.98
N TRP A 12 1.54 -8.88 -0.32
CA TRP A 12 0.76 -8.22 -1.37
C TRP A 12 -0.73 -8.51 -1.26
N LEU A 13 -1.12 -9.77 -1.04
CA LEU A 13 -2.52 -10.14 -0.87
C LEU A 13 -3.14 -9.51 0.38
N ALA A 14 -2.43 -9.56 1.51
CA ALA A 14 -2.86 -8.93 2.76
C ALA A 14 -3.01 -7.41 2.59
N ASN A 15 -2.06 -6.76 1.91
CA ASN A 15 -2.11 -5.34 1.58
C ASN A 15 -3.31 -5.00 0.69
N ALA A 16 -3.60 -5.79 -0.34
CA ALA A 16 -4.74 -5.56 -1.22
C ALA A 16 -6.08 -5.70 -0.48
N CYS A 17 -6.21 -6.72 0.38
CA CYS A 17 -7.35 -6.87 1.28
C CYS A 17 -7.49 -5.67 2.24
N LEU A 18 -6.39 -5.25 2.86
CA LEU A 18 -6.37 -4.12 3.78
C LEU A 18 -6.77 -2.82 3.07
N ALA A 19 -6.18 -2.53 1.90
CA ALA A 19 -6.51 -1.38 1.09
C ALA A 19 -8.02 -1.36 0.76
N LYS A 20 -8.60 -2.50 0.40
CA LYS A 20 -10.04 -2.59 0.16
C LYS A 20 -10.87 -2.30 1.40
N ILE A 21 -10.55 -2.92 2.54
CA ILE A 21 -11.29 -2.72 3.80
C ILE A 21 -11.23 -1.25 4.23
N LEU A 22 -10.03 -0.66 4.17
CA LEU A 22 -9.83 0.75 4.51
C LEU A 22 -10.57 1.66 3.53
N TYR A 23 -10.49 1.39 2.23
CA TYR A 23 -11.20 2.18 1.23
C TYR A 23 -12.72 2.14 1.44
N ILE A 24 -13.29 0.97 1.72
CA ILE A 24 -14.72 0.85 2.05
C ILE A 24 -15.03 1.63 3.33
N SER A 25 -14.20 1.52 4.38
CA SER A 25 -14.47 2.14 5.66
C SER A 25 -14.59 3.66 5.64
N ILE A 26 -13.92 4.30 4.67
CA ILE A 26 -13.93 5.76 4.49
C ILE A 26 -15.05 6.27 3.59
N GLN A 27 -15.80 5.39 2.90
CA GLN A 27 -16.88 5.79 2.00
C GLN A 27 -18.04 6.48 2.73
N PRO A 28 -18.89 7.26 2.04
CA PRO A 28 -20.02 7.95 2.64
C PRO A 28 -20.89 7.03 3.50
N GLY A 29 -21.14 7.40 4.76
CA GLY A 29 -21.98 6.65 5.68
C GLY A 29 -21.34 5.38 6.27
N GLN A 30 -20.08 5.09 5.97
CA GLN A 30 -19.30 4.02 6.60
C GLN A 30 -18.69 4.50 7.92
N TRP A 31 -18.12 3.58 8.69
CA TRP A 31 -17.79 3.87 10.09
C TRP A 31 -16.73 4.97 10.26
N MET A 32 -15.68 5.02 9.41
CA MET A 32 -14.70 6.12 9.50
C MET A 32 -15.30 7.46 9.10
N ASP A 33 -16.18 7.44 8.09
CA ASP A 33 -16.90 8.65 7.68
C ASP A 33 -17.83 9.14 8.80
N LYS A 34 -18.60 8.25 9.43
CA LYS A 34 -19.49 8.58 10.55
C LYS A 34 -18.75 9.11 11.78
N LEU A 35 -17.59 8.55 12.10
CA LEU A 35 -16.82 8.94 13.29
C LEU A 35 -16.03 10.23 13.07
N PHE A 36 -15.46 10.43 11.88
CA PHE A 36 -14.51 11.52 11.64
C PHE A 36 -15.01 12.57 10.64
N ASN A 37 -16.20 12.38 10.07
CA ASN A 37 -16.72 13.16 8.94
C ASN A 37 -15.72 13.17 7.77
N TRP A 38 -15.22 11.98 7.44
CA TRP A 38 -14.04 11.79 6.59
C TRP A 38 -14.24 12.37 5.19
N GLN A 39 -15.38 12.13 4.55
CA GLN A 39 -15.68 12.63 3.21
C GLN A 39 -15.71 14.16 3.18
N ASN A 40 -16.29 14.80 4.21
CA ASN A 40 -16.26 16.25 4.32
C ASN A 40 -14.84 16.79 4.51
N ARG A 41 -13.97 16.08 5.25
CA ARG A 41 -12.55 16.45 5.37
C ARG A 41 -11.82 16.36 4.03
N LEU A 42 -12.04 15.27 3.29
CA LEU A 42 -11.46 15.10 1.95
C LEU A 42 -11.88 16.24 1.02
N TYR A 43 -13.16 16.60 1.02
CA TYR A 43 -13.69 17.72 0.25
C TYR A 43 -13.06 19.06 0.66
N ASN A 44 -12.95 19.33 1.96
CA ASN A 44 -12.33 20.56 2.45
C ASN A 44 -10.83 20.64 2.12
N TRP A 45 -10.11 19.52 2.16
CA TRP A 45 -8.71 19.47 1.72
C TRP A 45 -8.57 19.78 0.24
N ASP A 46 -9.45 19.23 -0.60
CA ASP A 46 -9.46 19.51 -2.04
C ASP A 46 -9.72 21.00 -2.33
N LEU A 47 -10.74 21.59 -1.69
CA LEU A 47 -11.03 23.02 -1.80
C LEU A 47 -9.90 23.93 -1.28
N ALA A 48 -9.15 23.47 -0.29
CA ALA A 48 -7.99 24.20 0.26
C ALA A 48 -6.72 24.03 -0.59
N GLY A 49 -6.78 23.34 -1.74
CA GLY A 49 -5.64 23.08 -2.61
C GLY A 49 -4.71 21.98 -2.09
N GLN A 50 -5.12 21.20 -1.08
CA GLN A 50 -4.37 20.08 -0.52
C GLN A 50 -4.65 18.78 -1.29
N GLU A 51 -4.50 18.83 -2.62
CA GLU A 51 -4.90 17.74 -3.53
C GLU A 51 -4.26 16.40 -3.17
N PHE A 52 -3.00 16.40 -2.75
CA PHE A 52 -2.29 15.16 -2.39
C PHE A 52 -2.98 14.44 -1.23
N LEU A 53 -3.34 15.18 -0.17
CA LEU A 53 -4.00 14.62 1.01
C LEU A 53 -5.42 14.14 0.66
N ALA A 54 -6.15 14.91 -0.13
CA ALA A 54 -7.49 14.54 -0.57
C ALA A 54 -7.48 13.27 -1.45
N LYS A 55 -6.55 13.20 -2.41
CA LYS A 55 -6.40 12.04 -3.32
C LYS A 55 -5.90 10.79 -2.59
N ALA A 56 -4.82 10.90 -1.82
CA ALA A 56 -4.26 9.79 -1.05
C ALA A 56 -5.20 9.34 0.09
N GLY A 57 -6.03 10.26 0.61
CA GLY A 57 -6.99 10.01 1.67
C GLY A 57 -8.29 9.35 1.22
N GLY A 58 -8.56 9.23 -0.09
CA GLY A 58 -9.69 8.46 -0.59
C GLY A 58 -10.39 8.96 -1.86
N LEU A 59 -10.15 10.20 -2.31
CA LEU A 59 -10.81 10.72 -3.53
C LEU A 59 -10.30 10.10 -4.82
N CYS A 60 -9.14 9.42 -4.79
CA CYS A 60 -8.54 8.76 -5.94
C CYS A 60 -8.17 7.32 -5.55
N GLU A 61 -8.85 6.33 -6.12
CA GLU A 61 -8.63 4.91 -5.81
C GLU A 61 -7.18 4.46 -6.06
N LEU A 62 -6.58 4.90 -7.16
CA LEU A 62 -5.18 4.61 -7.49
C LEU A 62 -4.22 5.24 -6.48
N CYS A 63 -4.45 6.50 -6.12
CA CYS A 63 -3.61 7.26 -5.20
C CYS A 63 -3.69 6.67 -3.79
N PHE A 64 -4.90 6.34 -3.35
CA PHE A 64 -5.15 5.64 -2.09
C PHE A 64 -4.48 4.26 -2.08
N SER A 65 -4.67 3.45 -3.13
CA SER A 65 -4.03 2.14 -3.29
C SER A 65 -2.51 2.23 -3.20
N HIS A 66 -1.93 3.23 -3.87
CA HIS A 66 -0.50 3.46 -3.86
C HIS A 66 0.00 3.87 -2.47
N PHE A 67 -0.71 4.78 -1.80
CA PHE A 67 -0.39 5.23 -0.46
C PHE A 67 -0.41 4.10 0.56
N ILE A 68 -1.47 3.28 0.58
CA ILE A 68 -1.56 2.12 1.47
C ILE A 68 -0.46 1.10 1.15
N THR A 69 -0.20 0.83 -0.13
CA THR A 69 0.89 -0.08 -0.54
C THR A 69 2.26 0.44 -0.10
N PHE A 70 2.50 1.74 -0.22
CA PHE A 70 3.73 2.38 0.24
C PHE A 70 3.92 2.22 1.74
N LEU A 71 2.90 2.49 2.56
CA LEU A 71 2.97 2.28 4.01
C LEU A 71 3.20 0.79 4.36
N SER A 72 2.46 -0.10 3.72
CA SER A 72 2.59 -1.55 3.92
C SER A 72 3.94 -2.09 3.48
N PHE A 73 4.59 -1.49 2.46
CA PHE A 73 5.95 -1.84 2.07
C PHE A 73 6.93 -1.63 3.22
N TRP A 74 6.88 -0.48 3.90
CA TRP A 74 7.77 -0.22 5.03
C TRP A 74 7.51 -1.15 6.21
N LEU A 75 6.24 -1.45 6.50
CA LEU A 75 5.88 -2.44 7.53
C LEU A 75 6.37 -3.85 7.16
N TYR A 76 6.22 -4.24 5.90
CA TYR A 76 6.75 -5.48 5.36
C TYR A 76 8.28 -5.54 5.52
N LEU A 77 9.00 -4.49 5.11
CA LEU A 77 10.45 -4.42 5.25
C LEU A 77 10.88 -4.55 6.72
N PHE A 78 10.22 -3.83 7.62
CA PHE A 78 10.48 -3.91 9.05
C PHE A 78 10.28 -5.34 9.57
N PHE A 79 9.20 -6.01 9.18
CA PHE A 79 8.93 -7.40 9.54
C PHE A 79 10.01 -8.36 9.00
N MET A 80 10.35 -8.24 7.72
CA MET A 80 11.36 -9.11 7.10
C MET A 80 12.73 -8.96 7.78
N GLN A 81 13.13 -7.72 8.08
CA GLN A 81 14.41 -7.44 8.70
C GLN A 81 14.46 -7.87 10.17
N HIS A 82 13.45 -7.52 10.97
CA HIS A 82 13.51 -7.67 12.42
C HIS A 82 12.90 -8.97 12.95
N VAL A 83 11.92 -9.55 12.25
CA VAL A 83 11.24 -10.77 12.70
C VAL A 83 11.82 -11.99 12.01
N LEU A 84 12.00 -11.93 10.69
CA LEU A 84 12.53 -13.05 9.91
C LEU A 84 14.05 -13.02 9.73
N GLY A 85 14.71 -11.90 10.05
CA GLY A 85 16.17 -11.76 9.93
C GLY A 85 16.67 -11.92 8.50
N TYR A 86 15.83 -11.63 7.50
CA TYR A 86 16.14 -11.89 6.09
C TYR A 86 15.83 -10.68 5.22
N TRP A 87 16.77 -10.35 4.35
CA TRP A 87 16.65 -9.26 3.41
C TRP A 87 16.92 -9.74 1.98
N ILE A 88 16.32 -9.09 0.97
CA ILE A 88 16.50 -9.52 -0.43
C ILE A 88 17.97 -9.47 -0.87
N THR A 89 18.74 -8.54 -0.32
CA THR A 89 20.18 -8.39 -0.62
C THR A 89 21.10 -9.05 0.41
N THR A 90 20.59 -9.87 1.33
CA THR A 90 21.43 -10.66 2.24
C THR A 90 22.53 -11.47 1.52
N PRO A 91 22.31 -12.10 0.35
CA PRO A 91 23.37 -12.84 -0.34
C PRO A 91 24.31 -11.96 -1.19
N VAL A 92 24.12 -10.64 -1.22
CA VAL A 92 24.84 -9.72 -2.12
C VAL A 92 25.97 -9.04 -1.37
N SER A 93 27.21 -9.29 -1.79
CA SER A 93 28.41 -8.72 -1.14
C SER A 93 28.76 -7.30 -1.62
N SER A 94 28.41 -6.95 -2.86
CA SER A 94 28.73 -5.64 -3.43
C SER A 94 27.67 -4.59 -3.10
N ILE A 95 28.07 -3.50 -2.42
CA ILE A 95 27.19 -2.39 -2.03
C ILE A 95 26.41 -1.80 -3.23
N PRO A 96 27.04 -1.50 -4.39
CA PRO A 96 26.30 -0.94 -5.52
C PRO A 96 25.19 -1.86 -6.05
N ALA A 97 25.46 -3.17 -6.14
CA ALA A 97 24.45 -4.13 -6.57
C ALA A 97 23.33 -4.27 -5.53
N ALA A 98 23.66 -4.21 -4.23
CA ALA A 98 22.65 -4.23 -3.19
C ALA A 98 21.71 -3.02 -3.30
N TRP A 99 22.23 -1.81 -3.53
CA TRP A 99 21.40 -0.62 -3.75
C TRP A 99 20.49 -0.78 -4.98
N LEU A 100 21.05 -1.21 -6.10
CA LEU A 100 20.29 -1.43 -7.33
C LEU A 100 19.16 -2.45 -7.14
N ILE A 101 19.43 -3.58 -6.49
CA ILE A 101 18.43 -4.62 -6.21
C ILE A 101 17.32 -4.08 -5.30
N ASN A 102 17.65 -3.28 -4.28
CA ASN A 102 16.65 -2.67 -3.40
C ASN A 102 15.75 -1.68 -4.13
N ILE A 103 16.31 -0.87 -5.03
CA ILE A 103 15.53 0.07 -5.87
C ILE A 103 14.59 -0.71 -6.78
N ILE A 104 15.11 -1.70 -7.51
CA ILE A 104 14.29 -2.55 -8.40
C ILE A 104 13.19 -3.25 -7.60
N TRP A 105 13.53 -3.79 -6.42
CA TRP A 105 12.58 -4.46 -5.55
C TRP A 105 11.48 -3.53 -5.06
N TYR A 106 11.82 -2.32 -4.62
CA TYR A 106 10.85 -1.31 -4.23
C TYR A 106 9.89 -0.98 -5.38
N LEU A 107 10.41 -0.70 -6.57
CA LEU A 107 9.59 -0.36 -7.74
C LEU A 107 8.66 -1.52 -8.13
N ALA A 108 9.18 -2.75 -8.12
CA ALA A 108 8.38 -3.94 -8.40
C ALA A 108 7.30 -4.15 -7.32
N TYR A 109 7.68 -4.07 -6.04
CA TYR A 109 6.77 -4.27 -4.91
C TYR A 109 5.63 -3.25 -4.91
N VAL A 110 5.96 -1.97 -5.02
CA VAL A 110 4.96 -0.91 -4.99
C VAL A 110 4.12 -0.93 -6.27
N GLY A 111 4.74 -1.15 -7.44
CA GLY A 111 4.02 -1.26 -8.71
C GLY A 111 2.99 -2.40 -8.71
N ILE A 112 3.42 -3.61 -8.37
CA ILE A 112 2.53 -4.79 -8.31
C ILE A 112 1.49 -4.62 -7.19
N GLY A 113 1.92 -4.24 -6.00
CA GLY A 113 1.02 -4.08 -4.85
C GLY A 113 -0.05 -3.00 -5.07
N THR A 114 0.29 -1.88 -5.71
CA THR A 114 -0.65 -0.81 -6.06
C THR A 114 -1.72 -1.33 -7.02
N ASN A 115 -1.31 -2.00 -8.10
CA ASN A 115 -2.24 -2.55 -9.09
C ASN A 115 -3.13 -3.65 -8.51
N LEU A 116 -2.60 -4.51 -7.65
CA LEU A 116 -3.38 -5.54 -6.98
C LEU A 116 -4.40 -4.93 -6.00
N SER A 117 -4.00 -3.91 -5.24
CA SER A 117 -4.89 -3.18 -4.33
C SER A 117 -6.01 -2.46 -5.10
N LEU A 118 -5.67 -1.80 -6.20
CA LEU A 118 -6.63 -1.16 -7.09
C LEU A 118 -7.61 -2.19 -7.68
N TYR A 119 -7.11 -3.36 -8.12
CA TYR A 119 -7.96 -4.44 -8.60
C TYR A 119 -8.94 -4.93 -7.52
N PHE A 120 -8.50 -5.02 -6.27
CA PHE A 120 -9.36 -5.41 -5.15
C PHE A 120 -10.43 -4.36 -4.86
N ILE A 121 -10.06 -3.07 -4.83
CA ILE A 121 -11.00 -1.97 -4.65
C ILE A 121 -12.03 -1.95 -5.77
N HIS A 122 -11.57 -1.99 -7.03
CA HIS A 122 -12.42 -1.76 -8.19
C HIS A 122 -13.20 -3.00 -8.62
N LYS A 123 -12.57 -4.16 -8.80
CA LYS A 123 -13.19 -5.29 -9.54
C LYS A 123 -13.67 -6.44 -8.68
N LEU A 124 -13.00 -6.75 -7.57
CA LEU A 124 -13.17 -8.06 -6.94
C LEU A 124 -14.57 -8.31 -6.33
N PHE A 125 -15.32 -7.25 -5.97
CA PHE A 125 -16.69 -7.37 -5.44
C PHE A 125 -17.66 -6.33 -6.03
N GLN A 126 -17.44 -5.87 -7.26
CA GLN A 126 -18.50 -5.20 -8.02
C GLN A 126 -19.51 -6.27 -8.44
N SER A 127 -20.59 -6.38 -7.67
CA SER A 127 -21.81 -7.11 -8.02
C SER A 127 -22.73 -6.24 -8.86
#